data_AF-A0A4D4KX96-F1
#
_entry.id   AF-A0A4D4KX96-F1
#
_cell.length_a   1.000
_cell.length_b   1.000
_cell.length_c   1.000
_cell.angle_alpha   90.00
_cell.angle_beta   90.00
_cell.angle_gamma   90.00
#
_symmetry.space_group_name_H-M   'P 1'
#
loop_
_entity.id
_entity.type
_entity.pdbx_description
1 polymer ?
#
loop_
_entity_poly.entity_id
_entity_poly.type
_entity_poly.pdbx_seq_one_letter_code
_entity_poly.pdbx_strand_id
1 'polypeptide(L)'
;MPLDEELPLLVATLRGGYGRHVDEPAWEGFIARLLEASDDFARLWRSGDVAPPGSRIKVVRHASVGEIRLTSTSMRVSGVPETRIVVYTPATRRVATMCGGCATSTTR
;
A
#
# COMPACT_ATOMS: atom_id res chain seq x y z
N MET A 1 5.11 7.66 7.46
CA MET A 1 4.01 8.49 7.98
C MET A 1 3.51 7.87 9.27
N PRO A 2 2.90 8.65 10.17
CA PRO A 2 2.05 8.12 11.23
C PRO A 2 0.91 7.27 10.65
N LEU A 3 0.42 6.28 11.41
CA LEU A 3 -0.66 5.38 10.96
C LEU A 3 -1.94 6.14 10.60
N ASP A 4 -2.23 7.23 11.33
CA ASP A 4 -3.43 8.05 11.14
C ASP A 4 -3.47 8.75 9.77
N GLU A 5 -2.30 9.03 9.18
CA GLU A 5 -2.18 9.56 7.82
C GLU A 5 -2.21 8.45 6.75
N GLU A 6 -1.92 7.21 7.13
CA GLU A 6 -1.89 6.06 6.21
C GLU A 6 -3.28 5.46 6.00
N LEU A 7 -4.15 5.48 7.01
CA LEU A 7 -5.50 4.92 6.94
C LEU A 7 -6.36 5.50 5.79
N PRO A 8 -6.48 6.84 5.61
CA PRO A 8 -7.25 7.40 4.49
C PRO A 8 -6.75 6.91 3.14
N LEU A 9 -5.43 6.80 2.98
CA LEU A 9 -4.80 6.37 1.75
C LEU A 9 -5.06 4.88 1.47
N LEU A 10 -5.04 4.03 2.49
CA LEU A 10 -5.37 2.62 2.36
C LEU A 10 -6.82 2.42 1.93
N VAL A 11 -7.76 3.11 2.58
CA VAL A 11 -9.19 3.05 2.22
C VAL A 11 -9.43 3.57 0.80
N ALA A 12 -8.81 4.68 0.42
CA ALA A 12 -8.93 5.24 -0.92
C ALA A 12 -8.29 4.34 -2.00
N THR A 13 -7.24 3.60 -1.66
CA THR A 13 -6.64 2.60 -2.55
C THR A 13 -7.55 1.38 -2.71
N LEU A 14 -8.15 0.91 -1.62
CA LEU A 14 -9.12 -0.18 -1.64
C LEU A 14 -10.33 0.17 -2.52
N ARG A 15 -10.89 1.39 -2.38
CA ARG A 15 -11.99 1.85 -3.22
C ARG A 15 -11.67 1.81 -4.71
N GLY A 16 -10.46 2.23 -5.10
CA GLY A 16 -10.01 2.17 -6.48
C GLY A 16 -9.89 0.74 -7.04
N GLY A 17 -9.65 -0.26 -6.18
CA GLY A 17 -9.73 -1.68 -6.53
C GLY A 17 -11.18 -2.16 -6.63
N TYR A 18 -11.97 -1.86 -5.60
CA TYR A 18 -13.38 -2.23 -5.47
C TYR A 18 -14.24 -1.79 -6.65
N GLY A 19 -13.93 -0.66 -7.31
CA GLY A 19 -14.72 -0.18 -8.45
C GLY A 19 -14.87 -1.17 -9.63
N ARG A 20 -14.04 -2.22 -9.73
CA ARG A 20 -14.18 -3.30 -10.73
C ARG A 20 -15.05 -4.47 -10.28
N HIS A 21 -15.47 -4.48 -9.01
CA HIS A 21 -16.12 -5.59 -8.33
C HIS A 21 -17.43 -5.19 -7.66
N VAL A 22 -18.00 -4.06 -8.08
CA VAL A 22 -19.33 -3.62 -7.61
C VAL A 22 -20.34 -4.72 -7.92
N ASP A 23 -21.23 -4.98 -6.97
CA ASP A 23 -22.27 -6.02 -7.03
C ASP A 23 -21.75 -7.48 -6.96
N GLU A 24 -20.45 -7.70 -6.78
CA GLU A 24 -19.93 -9.03 -6.51
C GLU A 24 -20.14 -9.42 -5.04
N PRO A 25 -20.89 -10.50 -4.71
CA PRO A 25 -21.25 -10.82 -3.33
C PRO A 25 -20.08 -10.99 -2.37
N ALA A 26 -18.94 -11.50 -2.88
CA ALA A 26 -17.73 -11.65 -2.08
C ALA A 26 -17.13 -10.30 -1.65
N TRP A 27 -17.18 -9.30 -2.52
CA TRP A 27 -16.70 -7.96 -2.24
C TRP A 27 -17.66 -7.18 -1.35
N GLU A 28 -18.97 -7.25 -1.62
CA GLU A 28 -19.99 -6.64 -0.75
C GLU A 28 -19.88 -7.18 0.68
N GLY A 29 -19.78 -8.51 0.83
CA GLY A 29 -19.59 -9.13 2.14
C GLY A 29 -18.26 -8.76 2.81
N PHE A 30 -17.20 -8.53 2.04
CA PHE A 30 -15.93 -8.05 2.58
C PHE A 30 -16.01 -6.61 3.08
N ILE A 31 -16.59 -5.71 2.28
CA ILE A 31 -16.77 -4.30 2.66
C ILE A 31 -17.70 -4.19 3.86
N ALA A 32 -18.81 -4.94 3.90
CA ALA A 32 -19.74 -4.94 5.03
C ALA A 32 -19.05 -5.31 6.36
N ARG A 33 -18.20 -6.36 6.37
CA ARG A 33 -17.45 -6.75 7.57
C ARG A 33 -16.46 -5.67 8.01
N LEU A 34 -15.82 -4.97 7.08
CA LEU A 34 -14.91 -3.87 7.44
C LEU A 34 -15.67 -2.64 7.99
N LEU A 35 -16.85 -2.34 7.44
CA LEU A 35 -17.73 -1.29 7.95
C LEU A 35 -18.20 -1.58 9.38
N GLU A 36 -18.51 -2.84 9.68
CA GLU A 36 -18.92 -3.26 11.04
C GLU A 36 -17.76 -3.27 12.03
N ALA A 37 -16.57 -3.69 11.59
CA ALA A 37 -15.42 -3.86 12.47
C ALA A 37 -14.66 -2.57 12.80
N SER A 38 -14.86 -1.48 12.06
CA SER A 38 -14.06 -0.25 12.24
C SER A 38 -14.83 1.02 11.89
N ASP A 39 -15.10 1.84 12.90
CA ASP A 39 -15.72 3.17 12.75
C ASP A 39 -14.86 4.11 11.87
N ASP A 40 -13.54 4.02 11.99
CA ASP A 40 -12.60 4.78 11.16
C ASP A 40 -12.71 4.37 9.70
N PHE A 41 -12.77 3.07 9.42
CA PHE A 41 -13.02 2.58 8.07
C PHE A 41 -14.39 3.07 7.57
N ALA A 42 -15.45 2.97 8.36
CA ALA A 42 -16.78 3.43 7.96
C ALA A 42 -16.84 4.94 7.68
N ARG A 43 -16.13 5.76 8.46
CA ARG A 43 -15.99 7.21 8.22
C ARG A 43 -15.26 7.49 6.91
N LEU A 44 -14.09 6.88 6.71
CA LEU A 44 -13.27 7.05 5.50
C LEU A 44 -13.90 6.40 4.26
N TRP A 45 -14.74 5.38 4.44
CA TRP A 45 -15.45 4.76 3.33
C TRP A 45 -16.58 5.68 2.82
N ARG A 46 -17.27 6.38 3.74
CA ARG A 46 -18.29 7.35 3.35
C ARG A 46 -17.75 8.59 2.64
N SER A 47 -16.48 8.95 2.83
CA SER A 47 -15.89 10.12 2.11
C SER A 47 -15.80 9.90 0.60
N GLY A 48 -15.79 8.64 0.13
CA GLY A 48 -15.76 8.33 -1.29
C GLY A 48 -14.39 8.54 -1.95
N ASP A 49 -13.34 8.84 -1.18
CA ASP A 49 -12.02 9.14 -1.75
C ASP A 49 -11.45 7.96 -2.53
N VAL A 50 -10.82 8.26 -3.67
CA VAL A 50 -10.09 7.29 -4.50
C VAL A 50 -8.66 7.76 -4.64
N ALA A 51 -7.71 6.88 -4.30
CA ALA A 51 -6.30 7.27 -4.31
C ALA A 51 -5.80 7.40 -5.77
N PRO A 52 -5.11 8.49 -6.12
CA PRO A 52 -4.53 8.63 -7.45
C PRO A 52 -3.42 7.59 -7.67
N PRO A 53 -3.20 7.15 -8.93
CA PRO A 53 -2.05 6.34 -9.27
C PRO A 53 -0.77 7.16 -9.06
N GLY A 54 0.25 6.57 -8.43
CA GLY A 54 1.50 7.28 -8.18
C GLY A 54 2.44 6.58 -7.22
N SER A 55 3.67 7.08 -7.19
CA SER A 55 4.69 6.63 -6.24
C SER A 55 4.45 7.23 -4.86
N ARG A 56 4.74 6.48 -3.79
CA ARG A 56 4.44 6.86 -2.41
C ARG A 56 5.67 6.72 -1.52
N ILE A 57 5.89 7.62 -0.57
CA ILE A 57 6.96 7.44 0.42
C ILE A 57 6.43 6.58 1.58
N LYS A 58 6.96 5.37 1.70
CA LYS A 58 6.78 4.49 2.85
C LYS A 58 7.92 4.72 3.85
N VAL A 59 7.57 4.95 5.11
CA VAL A 59 8.54 5.10 6.20
C VAL A 59 8.43 3.86 7.08
N VAL A 60 9.50 3.09 7.18
CA VAL A 60 9.58 1.86 7.99
C VAL A 60 10.54 2.11 9.14
N ARG A 61 10.10 1.87 10.37
CA ARG A 61 10.99 1.87 11.54
C ARG A 61 11.47 0.45 11.78
N HIS A 62 12.72 0.18 11.43
CA HIS A 62 13.33 -1.13 11.60
C HIS A 62 14.21 -1.14 12.85
N ALA A 63 14.04 -2.16 13.71
CA ALA A 63 14.67 -2.20 15.02
C ALA A 63 16.20 -2.07 14.99
N SER A 64 16.87 -2.63 13.98
CA SER A 64 18.34 -2.62 13.89
C SER A 64 18.95 -1.51 13.02
N VAL A 65 18.18 -0.89 12.12
CA VAL A 65 18.71 0.12 11.17
C VAL A 65 18.04 1.48 11.29
N GLY A 66 17.08 1.61 12.20
CA GLY A 66 16.35 2.85 12.42
C GLY A 66 15.32 3.14 11.32
N GLU A 67 15.15 4.41 11.00
CA GLU A 67 14.14 4.87 10.05
C GLU A 67 14.61 4.71 8.60
N ILE A 68 13.87 3.92 7.83
CA ILE A 68 14.07 3.68 6.40
C ILE A 68 12.97 4.42 5.64
N ARG A 69 13.35 5.32 4.73
CA ARG A 69 12.41 5.96 3.79
C ARG A 69 12.53 5.31 2.42
N LEU A 70 11.41 4.79 1.92
CA LEU A 70 11.32 4.07 0.65
C LEU A 70 10.29 4.72 -0.26
N THR A 71 10.63 4.91 -1.52
CA THR A 71 9.72 5.26 -2.59
C THR A 71 9.09 3.98 -3.13
N SER A 72 7.78 3.82 -2.96
CA SER A 72 6.96 2.69 -3.39
C SER A 72 6.29 3.01 -4.72
N THR A 73 6.70 2.35 -5.79
CA THR A 73 6.09 2.45 -7.12
C THR A 73 5.26 1.20 -7.40
N SER A 74 3.99 1.38 -7.71
CA SER A 74 3.07 0.28 -8.03
C SER A 74 2.77 0.24 -9.52
N MET A 75 2.94 -0.92 -10.15
CA MET A 75 2.70 -1.15 -11.58
C MET A 75 1.72 -2.31 -11.74
N ARG A 76 0.70 -2.14 -12.58
CA ARG A 76 -0.22 -3.24 -12.94
C ARG A 76 0.43 -4.10 -14.03
N VAL A 77 0.24 -5.41 -13.95
CA VAL A 77 0.75 -6.34 -14.96
C VAL A 77 -0.32 -6.54 -16.04
N SER A 78 -0.03 -6.06 -17.25
CA SER A 78 -0.93 -6.25 -18.40
C SER A 78 -1.10 -7.73 -18.70
N GLY A 79 -2.34 -8.17 -18.93
CA GLY A 79 -2.66 -9.56 -19.26
C GLY A 79 -2.78 -10.52 -18.07
N VAL A 80 -2.50 -10.05 -16.84
CA VAL A 80 -2.72 -10.84 -15.61
C VAL A 80 -3.62 -10.03 -14.66
N PRO A 81 -4.94 -10.29 -14.65
CA PRO A 81 -5.88 -9.59 -13.79
C PRO A 81 -5.44 -9.62 -12.31
N GLU A 82 -5.77 -8.55 -11.59
CA GLU A 82 -5.47 -8.37 -10.15
C GLU A 82 -3.99 -8.48 -9.74
N THR A 83 -3.07 -8.55 -10.71
CA THR A 83 -1.63 -8.65 -10.43
C THR A 83 -0.95 -7.28 -10.52
N ARG A 84 -0.19 -6.95 -9.48
CA ARG A 84 0.65 -5.74 -9.43
C ARG A 84 2.04 -6.05 -8.90
N ILE A 85 3.01 -5.34 -9.45
CA ILE A 85 4.38 -5.31 -8.94
C ILE A 85 4.53 -4.04 -8.10
N VAL A 86 5.08 -4.17 -6.91
CA VAL A 86 5.41 -3.03 -6.04
C VAL A 86 6.91 -2.99 -5.84
N VAL A 87 7.55 -1.93 -6.34
CA VAL A 87 8.99 -1.72 -6.21
C VAL A 87 9.23 -0.69 -5.13
N TYR A 88 10.08 -1.03 -4.16
CA TYR A 88 10.56 -0.11 -3.13
C TYR A 88 11.98 0.33 -3.47
N THR A 89 12.19 1.61 -3.73
CA THR A 89 13.51 2.20 -3.90
C THR A 89 13.87 3.10 -2.72
N PRO A 90 15.14 3.25 -2.36
CA PRO A 90 15.56 4.21 -1.33
C PRO A 90 15.10 5.63 -1.68
N ALA A 91 14.38 6.30 -0.78
CA ALA A 91 13.93 7.68 -1.00
C ALA A 91 15.08 8.69 -0.95
N THR A 92 16.24 8.30 -0.41
CA THR A 92 17.47 9.12 -0.37
C THR A 92 18.71 8.25 -0.54
N ARG A 93 19.82 8.85 -1.00
CA ARG A 93 21.13 8.18 -1.16
C ARG A 93 21.64 7.53 0.13
N ARG A 94 21.31 8.08 1.30
CA ARG A 94 21.72 7.56 2.61
C ARG A 94 21.09 6.20 2.94
N VAL A 95 19.89 5.94 2.42
CA VAL A 95 19.17 4.67 2.61
C VAL A 95 19.69 3.59 1.64
N ALA A 96 20.22 3.97 0.48
CA ALA A 96 20.80 3.03 -0.49
C ALA A 96 22.00 2.26 0.06
N THR A 97 22.85 2.90 0.87
CA THR A 97 24.02 2.26 1.51
C THR A 97 23.62 1.20 2.56
N MET A 98 22.46 1.35 3.23
CA MET A 98 21.94 0.34 4.16
C MET A 98 21.28 -0.84 3.42
N CYS A 99 20.51 -0.56 2.36
CA CYS A 99 19.86 -1.62 1.56
C CYS A 99 20.85 -2.43 0.71
N GLY A 100 22.03 -1.88 0.39
CA GLY A 100 23.08 -2.57 -0.36
C GLY A 100 23.66 -3.81 0.34
N GLY A 101 23.48 -3.97 1.65
CA GLY A 101 23.85 -5.19 2.39
C GLY A 101 22.89 -6.37 2.19
N CYS A 102 21.70 -6.15 1.64
CA CYS A 102 20.71 -7.21 1.41
C CYS A 102 20.84 -7.85 0.01
N ALA A 103 21.62 -7.26 -0.90
CA ALA A 103 21.73 -7.68 -2.30
C ALA A 103 22.87 -8.68 -2.58
N THR A 104 23.65 -9.12 -1.59
CA THR A 104 24.82 -9.98 -1.79
C THR A 104 24.64 -11.44 -1.34
N SER A 105 23.46 -11.87 -0.87
CA SER A 105 23.19 -13.32 -0.73
C SER A 105 22.74 -13.93 -2.07
N THR A 106 23.65 -13.98 -3.04
CA THR A 106 23.50 -14.87 -4.18
C THR A 106 23.71 -16.29 -3.67
N THR A 107 22.62 -17.04 -3.62
CA THR A 107 22.58 -18.50 -3.45
C THR A 107 23.61 -19.14 -4.39
N ARG A 108 24.50 -19.95 -3.82
CA ARG A 108 25.34 -20.89 -4.55
C ARG A 108 24.56 -22.13 -4.93
#